data_AF-T0JK82-F1
#
_entry.id   AF-T0JK82-F1
#
_cell.length_a   1.000
_cell.length_b   1.000
_cell.length_c   1.000
_cell.angle_alpha   90.00
_cell.angle_beta   90.00
_cell.angle_gamma   90.00
#
_symmetry.space_group_name_H-M   'P 1'
#
loop_
_entity.id
_entity.type
_entity.pdbx_description
1 polymer ?
#
loop_
_entity_poly.entity_id
_entity_poly.type
_entity_poly.pdbx_seq_one_letter_code
_entity_poly.pdbx_strand_id
1 'polypeptide(L)'
;MSGVFSPPWGIFPAEQYLIRNWNPSSNLSPNDQTRKLIRSFMSMDEIPAEWRAGKNGTISRIPTTEEVREILQPWRSDKIRKIADQLLHETCDNLVVLRTCYDSEGGDEKMQQLITLEEDADGMGFLHEELWWRYLDDRELYDFGDNWNRVFDLLPELVGHSGRRRSIDPAKLAEGRASESPEGDIQYLALSDRPLLIASRDVLEGEDEAEYEVVFLDGYGNPVRYSSVGPDDMMYLRMAPQRGMQLSQWWADGEVAEPYEADGEMGRVLYRAAKS
;
A
#
# COMPACT_ATOMS: atom_id res chain seq x y z
N MET A 1 -20.87 18.46 10.20
CA MET A 1 -19.63 19.20 9.89
C MET A 1 -18.70 19.16 11.10
N SER A 2 -18.09 18.01 11.38
CA SER A 2 -16.88 17.97 12.21
C SER A 2 -15.77 18.56 11.35
N GLY A 3 -15.19 19.70 11.75
CA GLY A 3 -14.02 20.24 11.08
C GLY A 3 -12.90 19.21 11.17
N VAL A 4 -12.58 18.54 10.07
CA VAL A 4 -11.45 17.60 10.02
C VAL A 4 -10.18 18.44 10.07
N PHE A 5 -9.71 18.70 11.28
CA PHE A 5 -8.41 19.28 11.55
C PHE A 5 -7.34 18.40 10.89
N SER A 6 -6.38 19.03 10.22
CA SER A 6 -5.23 18.30 9.66
C SER A 6 -4.48 17.60 10.80
N PRO A 7 -4.00 16.36 10.61
CA PRO A 7 -3.23 15.66 11.63
C PRO A 7 -2.04 16.51 12.12
N PRO A 8 -1.63 16.43 13.40
CA PRO A 8 -0.45 17.13 13.89
C PRO A 8 0.81 16.75 13.09
N TRP A 9 1.68 17.73 12.81
CA TRP A 9 2.96 17.44 12.14
C TRP A 9 3.87 16.58 13.02
N GLY A 10 4.50 15.58 12.41
CA GLY A 10 5.37 14.61 13.06
C GLY A 10 4.62 13.40 13.63
N ILE A 11 3.32 13.27 13.39
CA ILE A 11 2.52 12.13 13.88
C ILE A 11 2.81 10.83 13.12
N PHE A 12 3.23 10.95 11.85
CA PHE A 12 3.50 9.80 11.02
C PHE A 12 4.96 9.33 11.16
N PRO A 13 5.24 8.02 11.21
CA PRO A 13 6.61 7.50 11.28
C PRO A 13 7.48 7.93 10.09
N ALA A 14 6.91 8.07 8.91
CA ALA A 14 7.63 8.59 7.73
C ALA A 14 8.02 10.07 7.92
N GLU A 15 7.16 10.90 8.52
CA GLU A 15 7.50 12.29 8.89
C GLU A 15 8.64 12.31 9.93
N GLN A 16 8.60 11.44 10.94
CA GLN A 16 9.68 11.28 11.92
C GLN A 16 11.01 10.86 11.27
N TYR A 17 10.96 9.96 10.30
CA TYR A 17 12.16 9.54 9.57
C TYR A 17 12.77 10.70 8.77
N LEU A 18 11.95 11.46 8.04
CA LEU A 18 12.40 12.59 7.24
C LEU A 18 13.12 13.64 8.08
N ILE A 19 12.48 14.14 9.14
CA ILE A 19 13.06 15.22 9.97
C ILE A 19 14.31 14.80 10.74
N ARG A 20 14.52 13.49 10.96
CA ARG A 20 15.71 12.97 11.65
C ARG A 20 16.88 12.69 10.70
N ASN A 21 16.59 12.45 9.42
CA ASN A 21 17.59 12.05 8.42
C ASN A 21 17.79 13.09 7.32
N TRP A 22 17.09 14.22 7.39
CA TRP A 22 17.27 15.33 6.46
C TRP A 22 18.69 15.89 6.53
N ASN A 23 19.34 16.05 5.37
CA ASN A 23 20.64 16.68 5.26
C ASN A 23 20.52 18.01 4.48
N PRO A 24 20.57 19.16 5.18
CA PRO A 24 20.55 20.48 4.53
C PRO A 24 21.74 20.75 3.61
N SER A 25 22.84 20.00 3.77
CA SER A 25 24.05 20.09 2.94
C SER A 25 24.11 19.03 1.84
N SER A 26 23.01 18.32 1.58
CA SER A 26 22.91 17.36 0.49
C SER A 26 23.04 18.06 -0.87
N ASN A 27 23.70 17.41 -1.83
CA ASN A 27 23.74 17.87 -3.23
C ASN A 27 22.45 17.51 -4.00
N LEU A 28 21.53 16.77 -3.39
CA LEU A 28 20.24 16.43 -3.99
C LEU A 28 19.27 17.60 -3.91
N SER A 29 18.37 17.69 -4.90
CA SER A 29 17.20 18.56 -4.75
C SER A 29 16.37 18.13 -3.53
N PRO A 30 15.60 19.04 -2.90
CA PRO A 30 14.71 18.66 -1.79
C PRO A 30 13.81 17.48 -2.14
N ASN A 31 13.20 17.48 -3.33
CA ASN A 31 12.31 16.39 -3.77
C ASN A 31 13.05 15.05 -3.92
N ASP A 32 14.26 15.06 -4.49
CA ASP A 32 15.03 13.82 -4.65
C ASP A 32 15.56 13.29 -3.31
N GLN A 33 15.93 14.18 -2.40
CA GLN A 33 16.27 13.82 -1.03
C GLN A 33 15.07 13.21 -0.31
N THR A 34 13.90 13.82 -0.38
CA THR A 34 12.66 13.29 0.18
C THR A 34 12.37 11.90 -0.37
N ARG A 35 12.37 11.73 -1.69
CA ARG A 35 12.12 10.43 -2.34
C ARG A 35 13.11 9.37 -1.84
N LYS A 36 14.40 9.69 -1.82
CA LYS A 36 15.45 8.79 -1.31
C LYS A 36 15.20 8.39 0.15
N LEU A 37 14.84 9.35 0.99
CA LEU A 37 14.58 9.10 2.41
C LEU A 37 13.31 8.26 2.61
N ILE A 38 12.24 8.50 1.86
CA ILE A 38 11.03 7.66 1.93
C ILE A 38 11.31 6.23 1.51
N ARG A 39 12.07 6.00 0.42
CA ARG A 39 12.48 4.65 0.03
C ARG A 39 13.39 3.99 1.06
N SER A 40 14.26 4.76 1.70
CA SER A 40 15.08 4.26 2.82
C SER A 40 14.21 3.87 4.02
N PHE A 41 13.20 4.68 4.36
CA PHE A 41 12.22 4.35 5.39
C PHE A 41 11.48 3.05 5.08
N MET A 42 11.05 2.84 3.82
CA MET A 42 10.38 1.62 3.38
C MET A 42 11.27 0.37 3.44
N SER A 43 12.59 0.53 3.31
CA SER A 43 13.54 -0.59 3.42
C SER A 43 13.80 -1.06 4.86
N MET A 44 13.33 -0.32 5.88
CA MET A 44 13.54 -0.68 7.28
C MET A 44 12.73 -1.91 7.67
N ASP A 45 13.36 -2.94 8.25
CA ASP A 45 12.63 -4.15 8.69
C ASP A 45 11.67 -3.88 9.86
N GLU A 46 12.08 -3.01 10.77
CA GLU A 46 11.30 -2.62 11.94
C GLU A 46 11.26 -1.09 12.06
N ILE A 47 10.06 -0.55 12.22
CA ILE A 47 9.85 0.87 12.51
C ILE A 47 9.98 1.07 14.02
N PRO A 48 10.92 1.93 14.51
CA PRO A 48 11.09 2.20 15.93
C PRO A 48 9.78 2.60 16.62
N ALA A 49 9.53 2.01 17.79
CA ALA A 49 8.27 2.16 18.50
C ALA A 49 8.01 3.63 18.89
N GLU A 50 9.06 4.39 19.17
CA GLU A 50 8.97 5.81 19.53
C GLU A 50 8.62 6.72 18.35
N TRP A 51 8.71 6.26 17.10
CA TRP A 51 8.24 7.04 15.96
C TRP A 51 6.73 6.93 15.73
N ARG A 52 6.09 5.97 16.40
CA ARG A 52 4.64 5.78 16.37
C ARG A 52 4.00 6.72 17.38
N ALA A 53 2.90 7.35 16.99
CA ALA A 53 2.12 8.14 17.93
C ALA A 53 1.66 7.26 19.09
N GLY A 54 1.90 7.69 20.34
CA GLY A 54 1.38 7.02 21.51
C GLY A 54 -0.15 7.04 21.54
N LYS A 55 -0.77 6.28 22.45
CA LYS A 55 -2.25 6.18 22.57
C LYS A 55 -2.97 7.53 22.71
N ASN A 56 -2.28 8.56 23.16
CA ASN A 56 -2.81 9.92 23.32
C ASN A 56 -2.35 10.87 22.19
N GLY A 57 -1.88 10.35 21.06
CA GLY A 57 -1.30 11.14 19.96
C GLY A 57 0.07 11.74 20.29
N THR A 58 0.74 11.27 21.35
CA THR A 58 2.03 11.81 21.78
C THR A 58 3.13 11.35 20.84
N ILE A 59 3.87 12.30 20.25
CA ILE A 59 4.97 12.05 19.33
C ILE A 59 6.31 12.21 20.03
N SER A 60 7.29 11.35 19.72
CA SER A 60 8.61 11.39 20.40
C SER A 60 9.42 12.66 20.11
N ARG A 61 9.18 13.29 18.96
CA ARG A 61 9.83 14.54 18.57
C ARG A 61 8.84 15.43 17.83
N ILE A 62 8.61 16.60 18.37
CA ILE A 62 7.79 17.63 17.74
C ILE A 62 8.64 18.32 16.66
N PRO A 63 8.20 18.34 15.39
CA PRO A 63 8.89 19.08 14.34
C PRO A 63 8.92 20.58 14.66
N THR A 64 10.04 21.22 14.35
CA THR A 64 10.14 22.69 14.40
C THR A 64 9.35 23.32 13.25
N THR A 65 8.97 24.59 13.39
CA THR A 65 8.29 25.35 12.32
C THR A 65 9.07 25.32 10.99
N GLU A 66 10.40 25.37 11.08
CA GLU A 66 11.27 25.34 9.90
C GLU A 66 11.27 23.97 9.23
N GLU A 67 11.31 22.87 10.00
CA GLU A 67 11.21 21.52 9.44
C GLU A 67 9.85 21.26 8.79
N VAL A 68 8.77 21.78 9.38
CA VAL A 68 7.45 21.70 8.76
C VAL A 68 7.47 22.42 7.41
N ARG A 69 7.95 23.66 7.39
CA ARG A 69 7.95 24.52 6.20
C ARG A 69 8.85 24.01 5.07
N GLU A 70 10.04 23.51 5.40
CA GLU A 70 11.08 23.16 4.43
C GLU A 70 11.10 21.67 4.05
N ILE A 71 10.58 20.79 4.91
CA ILE A 71 10.71 19.33 4.72
C ILE A 71 9.34 18.68 4.54
N LEU A 72 8.44 18.85 5.52
CA LEU A 72 7.21 18.06 5.60
C LEU A 72 6.09 18.60 4.69
N GLN A 73 5.84 19.90 4.75
CA GLN A 73 4.79 20.55 3.97
C GLN A 73 5.04 20.50 2.45
N PRO A 74 6.28 20.67 1.94
CA PRO A 74 6.56 20.51 0.51
C PRO A 74 6.40 19.07 0.02
N TRP A 75 6.65 18.08 0.88
CA TRP A 75 6.48 16.67 0.54
C TRP A 75 5.01 16.25 0.48
N ARG A 76 4.23 16.64 1.50
CA ARG A 76 2.89 16.08 1.70
C ARG A 76 1.86 17.16 2.04
N SER A 77 0.88 17.33 1.14
CA SER A 77 -0.25 18.24 1.34
C SER A 77 -1.19 17.76 2.46
N ASP A 78 -2.01 18.66 3.00
CA ASP A 78 -3.01 18.30 4.01
C ASP A 78 -3.98 17.20 3.53
N LYS A 79 -4.31 17.17 2.23
CA LYS A 79 -5.14 16.10 1.63
C LYS A 79 -4.48 14.73 1.81
N ILE A 80 -3.21 14.59 1.41
CA ILE A 80 -2.48 13.33 1.53
C ILE A 80 -2.26 12.95 3.01
N ARG A 81 -2.03 13.93 3.88
CA ARG A 81 -1.88 13.68 5.33
C ARG A 81 -3.15 13.11 5.95
N LYS A 82 -4.32 13.60 5.55
CA LYS A 82 -5.60 13.03 5.99
C LYS A 82 -5.79 11.60 5.49
N ILE A 83 -5.41 11.29 4.25
CA ILE A 83 -5.45 9.91 3.73
C ILE A 83 -4.50 9.02 4.54
N ALA A 84 -3.27 9.47 4.80
CA ALA A 84 -2.30 8.72 5.61
C ALA A 84 -2.82 8.42 7.03
N ASP A 85 -3.53 9.37 7.63
CA ASP A 85 -4.18 9.20 8.95
C ASP A 85 -5.22 8.08 8.93
N GLN A 86 -6.08 8.06 7.90
CA GLN A 86 -7.06 6.99 7.70
C GLN A 86 -6.38 5.62 7.51
N LEU A 87 -5.34 5.55 6.68
CA LEU A 87 -4.60 4.31 6.43
C LEU A 87 -3.96 3.71 7.69
N LEU A 88 -3.58 4.54 8.65
CA LEU A 88 -2.98 4.11 9.91
C LEU A 88 -4.00 3.67 10.97
N HIS A 89 -5.19 4.28 10.98
CA HIS A 89 -6.20 4.07 12.02
C HIS A 89 -7.27 3.07 11.63
N GLU A 90 -7.57 2.93 10.34
CA GLU A 90 -8.58 2.01 9.84
C GLU A 90 -8.03 0.58 9.72
N THR A 91 -8.92 -0.39 9.90
CA THR A 91 -8.58 -1.81 9.79
C THR A 91 -8.14 -2.15 8.35
N CYS A 92 -7.40 -3.24 8.22
CA CYS A 92 -6.91 -3.74 6.92
C CYS A 92 -8.05 -4.13 5.96
N ASP A 93 -9.29 -4.18 6.46
CA ASP A 93 -10.49 -4.59 5.72
C ASP A 93 -10.91 -3.58 4.63
N ASN A 94 -10.36 -2.36 4.67
CA ASN A 94 -10.64 -1.33 3.66
C ASN A 94 -9.59 -1.40 2.53
N LEU A 95 -10.01 -1.88 1.35
CA LEU A 95 -9.19 -1.92 0.13
C LEU A 95 -8.99 -0.51 -0.45
N VAL A 96 -7.80 -0.22 -0.95
CA VAL A 96 -7.49 1.07 -1.57
C VAL A 96 -7.42 0.88 -3.08
N VAL A 97 -8.11 1.77 -3.81
CA VAL A 97 -8.11 1.81 -5.28
C VAL A 97 -7.26 3.00 -5.73
N LEU A 98 -6.30 2.74 -6.60
CA LEU A 98 -5.45 3.72 -7.23
C LEU A 98 -5.78 3.82 -8.71
N ARG A 99 -6.18 5.01 -9.16
CA ARG A 99 -6.27 5.32 -10.58
C ARG A 99 -4.93 5.88 -11.05
N THR A 100 -4.40 5.34 -12.15
CA THR A 100 -3.07 5.71 -12.65
C THR A 100 -3.09 6.38 -14.02
N CYS A 101 -4.24 6.39 -14.69
CA CYS A 101 -4.43 6.89 -16.05
C CYS A 101 -5.67 7.81 -16.14
N TYR A 102 -5.54 8.93 -16.83
CA TYR A 102 -6.54 10.02 -16.86
C TYR A 102 -6.89 10.53 -18.26
N ASP A 103 -6.20 10.04 -19.27
CA ASP A 103 -6.34 10.42 -20.67
C ASP A 103 -7.08 9.37 -21.51
N SER A 104 -7.51 8.26 -20.89
CA SER A 104 -8.34 7.21 -21.49
C SER A 104 -9.73 7.74 -21.86
N GLU A 105 -10.17 7.49 -23.09
CA GLU A 105 -11.54 7.81 -23.54
C GLU A 105 -12.56 6.96 -22.75
N GLY A 106 -13.55 7.60 -22.13
CA GLY A 106 -14.54 6.90 -21.31
C GLY A 106 -14.06 6.48 -19.92
N GLY A 107 -12.80 6.78 -19.55
CA GLY A 107 -12.21 6.29 -18.30
C GLY A 107 -12.84 6.91 -17.03
N ASP A 108 -13.31 8.16 -17.10
CA ASP A 108 -14.03 8.78 -15.98
C ASP A 108 -15.37 8.05 -15.76
N GLU A 109 -16.11 7.76 -16.82
CA GLU A 109 -17.36 7.00 -16.75
C GLU A 109 -17.14 5.57 -16.24
N LYS A 110 -16.11 4.87 -16.73
CA LYS A 110 -15.76 3.51 -16.27
C LYS A 110 -15.34 3.50 -14.79
N MET A 111 -14.57 4.50 -14.35
CA MET A 111 -14.19 4.63 -12.93
C MET A 111 -15.42 4.85 -12.04
N GLN A 112 -16.35 5.72 -12.45
CA GLN A 112 -17.61 5.91 -11.71
C GLN A 112 -18.50 4.67 -11.73
N GLN A 113 -18.53 3.92 -12.84
CA GLN A 113 -19.23 2.65 -12.94
C GLN A 113 -18.66 1.63 -11.94
N LEU A 114 -17.33 1.49 -11.87
CA LEU A 114 -16.67 0.59 -10.93
C LEU A 114 -17.02 0.93 -9.47
N ILE A 115 -16.98 2.22 -9.10
CA ILE A 115 -17.37 2.69 -7.76
C ILE A 115 -18.83 2.33 -7.47
N THR A 116 -19.73 2.60 -8.42
CA THR A 116 -21.17 2.32 -8.26
C THR A 116 -21.43 0.82 -8.09
N LEU A 117 -20.75 -0.02 -8.86
CA LEU A 117 -20.88 -1.48 -8.75
C LEU A 117 -20.37 -1.99 -7.40
N GLU A 118 -19.26 -1.45 -6.87
CA GLU A 118 -18.77 -1.80 -5.52
C GLU A 118 -19.80 -1.42 -4.46
N GLU A 119 -20.40 -0.23 -4.55
CA GLU A 119 -21.41 0.26 -3.59
C GLU A 119 -22.67 -0.63 -3.57
N ASP A 120 -23.12 -1.05 -4.76
CA ASP A 120 -24.27 -1.93 -4.94
C ASP A 120 -23.97 -3.35 -4.42
N ALA A 121 -22.76 -3.88 -4.68
CA ALA A 121 -22.34 -5.22 -4.28
C ALA A 121 -22.17 -5.36 -2.76
N ASP A 122 -21.54 -4.37 -2.10
CA ASP A 122 -21.30 -4.40 -0.66
C ASP A 122 -22.56 -4.14 0.17
N GLY A 123 -23.64 -3.62 -0.44
CA GLY A 123 -24.84 -3.16 0.28
C GLY A 123 -24.57 -2.00 1.25
N MET A 124 -23.39 -1.38 1.15
CA MET A 124 -22.85 -0.34 2.05
C MET A 124 -22.72 1.01 1.35
N GLY A 125 -23.44 1.25 0.25
CA GLY A 125 -23.43 2.50 -0.53
C GLY A 125 -23.70 3.80 0.25
N PHE A 126 -24.15 3.73 1.50
CA PHE A 126 -24.29 4.89 2.38
C PHE A 126 -22.99 5.36 3.05
N LEU A 127 -21.88 4.60 2.96
CA LEU A 127 -20.60 4.94 3.60
C LEU A 127 -19.63 5.70 2.69
N HIS A 128 -19.97 6.01 1.43
CA HIS A 128 -19.05 6.66 0.48
C HIS A 128 -18.49 7.99 1.00
N GLU A 129 -19.29 8.79 1.73
CA GLU A 129 -18.79 10.02 2.37
C GLU A 129 -17.72 9.76 3.44
N GLU A 130 -17.73 8.58 4.08
CA GLU A 130 -16.75 8.17 5.09
C GLU A 130 -15.52 7.48 4.46
N LEU A 131 -15.61 7.05 3.20
CA LEU A 131 -14.61 6.26 2.49
C LEU A 131 -13.88 7.02 1.37
N TRP A 132 -14.05 8.34 1.28
CA TRP A 132 -13.41 9.21 0.28
C TRP A 132 -11.89 9.03 0.14
N TRP A 133 -11.22 8.53 1.18
CA TRP A 133 -9.77 8.31 1.21
C TRP A 133 -9.33 7.00 0.55
N ARG A 134 -10.27 6.07 0.27
CA ARG A 134 -10.00 4.77 -0.37
C ARG A 134 -9.76 4.87 -1.87
N TYR A 135 -10.40 5.85 -2.54
CA TYR A 135 -10.20 6.09 -3.95
C TYR A 135 -9.14 7.18 -4.15
N LEU A 136 -7.93 6.75 -4.49
CA LEU A 136 -6.83 7.60 -4.87
C LEU A 136 -7.03 8.02 -6.34
N ASP A 137 -8.00 8.92 -6.53
CA ASP A 137 -8.39 9.45 -7.83
C ASP A 137 -8.18 10.98 -7.88
N ASP A 138 -6.96 11.39 -8.23
CA ASP A 138 -6.56 12.78 -8.42
C ASP A 138 -5.39 12.84 -9.40
N ARG A 139 -5.64 13.39 -10.60
CA ARG A 139 -4.65 13.46 -11.67
C ARG A 139 -3.37 14.17 -11.27
N GLU A 140 -3.45 15.25 -10.48
CA GLU A 140 -2.25 16.01 -10.10
C GLU A 140 -1.33 15.21 -9.16
N LEU A 141 -1.87 14.20 -8.50
CA LEU A 141 -1.17 13.41 -7.49
C LEU A 141 -0.78 12.02 -7.98
N TYR A 142 -1.60 11.38 -8.82
CA TYR A 142 -1.54 9.95 -9.10
C TYR A 142 -1.41 9.56 -10.58
N ASP A 143 -1.25 10.52 -11.49
CA ASP A 143 -0.99 10.29 -12.92
C ASP A 143 0.43 9.71 -13.12
N PHE A 144 0.57 8.42 -12.79
CA PHE A 144 1.82 7.68 -12.79
C PHE A 144 1.97 6.73 -13.98
N GLY A 145 0.88 6.43 -14.69
CA GLY A 145 0.80 5.34 -15.67
C GLY A 145 1.28 4.03 -15.04
N ASP A 146 2.17 3.32 -15.75
CA ASP A 146 2.72 2.03 -15.32
C ASP A 146 3.61 2.15 -14.06
N ASN A 147 4.07 3.35 -13.71
CA ASN A 147 4.90 3.59 -12.51
C ASN A 147 4.04 3.80 -11.26
N TRP A 148 2.96 3.03 -11.11
CA TRP A 148 1.98 3.13 -10.02
C TRP A 148 2.65 3.07 -8.63
N ASN A 149 3.76 2.35 -8.50
CA ASN A 149 4.54 2.21 -7.27
C ASN A 149 5.13 3.54 -6.76
N ARG A 150 5.08 4.61 -7.56
CA ARG A 150 5.36 5.98 -7.12
C ARG A 150 4.38 6.50 -6.08
N VAL A 151 3.19 5.90 -5.95
CA VAL A 151 2.24 6.20 -4.87
C VAL A 151 2.90 6.05 -3.49
N PHE A 152 3.84 5.12 -3.33
CA PHE A 152 4.56 4.92 -2.07
C PHE A 152 5.52 6.07 -1.72
N ASP A 153 5.90 6.92 -2.68
CA ASP A 153 6.65 8.15 -2.37
C ASP A 153 5.77 9.16 -1.60
N LEU A 154 4.44 9.07 -1.77
CA LEU A 154 3.45 9.95 -1.13
C LEU A 154 2.82 9.28 0.09
N LEU A 155 2.47 8.00 -0.03
CA LEU A 155 1.74 7.18 0.93
C LEU A 155 2.46 5.84 1.20
N PRO A 156 3.66 5.84 1.82
CA PRO A 156 4.31 4.62 2.29
C PRO A 156 3.45 3.81 3.29
N GLU A 157 2.42 4.42 3.89
CA GLU A 157 1.43 3.78 4.74
C GLU A 157 0.57 2.73 4.01
N LEU A 158 0.59 2.70 2.68
CA LEU A 158 -0.04 1.63 1.90
C LEU A 158 0.65 0.27 2.10
N VAL A 159 1.92 0.25 2.53
CA VAL A 159 2.73 -0.96 2.67
C VAL A 159 2.77 -1.45 4.12
N GLY A 160 1.58 -1.62 4.70
CA GLY A 160 1.38 -2.18 6.03
C GLY A 160 1.57 -1.18 7.19
N HIS A 161 1.03 -1.57 8.35
CA HIS A 161 0.95 -0.69 9.52
C HIS A 161 2.30 -0.51 10.22
N SER A 162 2.52 0.71 10.69
CA SER A 162 3.61 1.00 11.62
C SER A 162 3.42 0.20 12.90
N GLY A 163 4.11 -0.93 13.02
CA GLY A 163 3.68 -1.93 13.99
C GLY A 163 4.48 -3.21 13.91
N ARG A 164 4.47 -3.76 12.71
CA ARG A 164 4.87 -5.12 12.41
C ARG A 164 6.23 -5.13 11.72
N ARG A 165 6.90 -6.26 11.86
CA ARG A 165 8.10 -6.56 11.09
C ARG A 165 7.71 -6.72 9.62
N ARG A 166 8.47 -6.13 8.71
CA ARG A 166 8.21 -6.23 7.27
C ARG A 166 8.66 -7.57 6.70
N SER A 167 9.76 -8.14 7.21
CA SER A 167 10.18 -9.48 6.83
C SER A 167 9.33 -10.58 7.46
N ILE A 168 9.31 -11.72 6.77
CA ILE A 168 8.72 -12.96 7.26
C ILE A 168 9.42 -13.40 8.54
N ASP A 169 8.62 -13.78 9.55
CA ASP A 169 9.14 -14.38 10.76
C ASP A 169 9.96 -15.66 10.43
N PRO A 170 11.22 -15.79 10.90
CA PRO A 170 12.07 -16.93 10.55
C PRO A 170 11.50 -18.30 10.92
N ALA A 171 10.71 -18.40 12.01
CA ALA A 171 10.07 -19.65 12.40
C ALA A 171 8.93 -19.98 11.43
N LYS A 172 8.10 -19.00 11.08
CA LYS A 172 7.07 -19.18 10.04
C LYS A 172 7.66 -19.50 8.67
N LEU A 173 8.78 -18.87 8.30
CA LEU A 173 9.49 -19.18 7.06
C LEU A 173 9.99 -20.63 7.04
N ALA A 174 10.51 -21.14 8.17
CA ALA A 174 10.91 -22.53 8.28
C ALA A 174 9.72 -23.50 8.14
N GLU A 175 8.57 -23.16 8.74
CA GLU A 175 7.33 -23.92 8.57
C GLU A 175 6.82 -23.90 7.11
N GLY A 176 6.87 -22.75 6.44
CA GLY A 176 6.50 -22.61 5.04
C GLY A 176 7.39 -23.46 4.12
N ARG A 177 8.72 -23.46 4.37
CA ARG A 177 9.66 -24.31 3.62
C ARG A 177 9.42 -25.81 3.77
N ALA A 178 8.80 -26.22 4.87
CA ALA A 178 8.51 -27.62 5.17
C ALA A 178 7.09 -28.06 4.73
N SER A 179 6.29 -27.16 4.15
CA SER A 179 4.92 -27.47 3.75
C SER A 179 4.84 -28.25 2.45
N GLU A 180 3.66 -28.75 2.11
CA GLU A 180 3.40 -29.45 0.84
C GLU A 180 3.46 -28.52 -0.38
N SER A 181 3.32 -27.21 -0.17
CA SER A 181 3.44 -26.17 -1.21
C SER A 181 4.27 -25.00 -0.71
N PRO A 182 5.62 -25.15 -0.65
CA PRO A 182 6.50 -24.16 -0.04
C PRO A 182 6.41 -22.78 -0.69
N GLU A 183 6.35 -22.71 -2.01
CA GLU A 183 6.32 -21.45 -2.74
C GLU A 183 5.06 -20.65 -2.41
N GLY A 184 3.87 -21.28 -2.53
CA GLY A 184 2.60 -20.63 -2.21
C GLY A 184 2.48 -20.22 -0.74
N ASP A 185 2.93 -21.08 0.19
CA ASP A 185 2.92 -20.75 1.62
C ASP A 185 3.87 -19.59 1.95
N ILE A 186 5.05 -19.53 1.33
CA ILE A 186 6.03 -18.46 1.56
C ILE A 186 5.57 -17.15 0.93
N GLN A 187 5.00 -17.18 -0.28
CA GLN A 187 4.38 -16.01 -0.90
C GLN A 187 3.27 -15.45 0.00
N TYR A 188 2.42 -16.33 0.54
CA TYR A 188 1.38 -15.94 1.48
C TYR A 188 1.94 -15.32 2.77
N LEU A 189 2.99 -15.90 3.34
CA LEU A 189 3.67 -15.37 4.52
C LEU A 189 4.37 -14.02 4.28
N ALA A 190 4.72 -13.72 3.02
CA ALA A 190 5.34 -12.46 2.63
C ALA A 190 4.34 -11.30 2.55
N LEU A 191 3.05 -11.61 2.37
CA LEU A 191 2.01 -10.61 2.13
C LEU A 191 1.92 -9.59 3.27
N SER A 192 1.87 -8.32 2.88
CA SER A 192 1.32 -7.26 3.71
C SER A 192 -0.19 -7.44 3.87
N ASP A 193 -0.75 -6.78 4.89
CA ASP A 193 -2.15 -6.96 5.26
C ASP A 193 -3.16 -6.39 4.25
N ARG A 194 -2.72 -5.65 3.22
CA ARG A 194 -3.62 -4.97 2.28
C ARG A 194 -3.07 -5.04 0.84
N PRO A 195 -3.78 -5.69 -0.10
CA PRO A 195 -3.46 -5.55 -1.52
C PRO A 195 -3.86 -4.15 -2.03
N LEU A 196 -3.19 -3.69 -3.08
CA LEU A 196 -3.52 -2.45 -3.77
C LEU A 196 -4.35 -2.78 -5.02
N LEU A 197 -5.48 -2.11 -5.20
CA LEU A 197 -6.26 -2.19 -6.42
C LEU A 197 -5.82 -1.09 -7.38
N ILE A 198 -5.68 -1.40 -8.65
CA ILE A 198 -5.25 -0.46 -9.68
C ILE A 198 -6.32 -0.40 -10.78
N ALA A 199 -6.84 0.81 -11.00
CA ALA A 199 -7.59 1.15 -12.19
C ALA A 199 -6.57 1.67 -13.23
N SER A 200 -5.92 0.73 -13.91
CA SER A 200 -4.91 0.99 -14.93
C SER A 200 -5.55 1.46 -16.24
N ARG A 201 -4.73 1.76 -17.25
CA ARG A 201 -5.26 2.03 -18.59
C ARG A 201 -6.03 0.85 -19.14
N ASP A 202 -5.49 -0.37 -19.01
CA ASP A 202 -6.10 -1.58 -19.55
C ASP A 202 -7.46 -1.86 -18.90
N VAL A 203 -7.59 -1.58 -17.59
CA VAL A 203 -8.86 -1.64 -16.87
C VAL A 203 -9.87 -0.61 -17.39
N LEU A 204 -9.43 0.63 -17.59
CA LEU A 204 -10.32 1.74 -17.95
C LEU A 204 -10.74 1.72 -19.42
N GLU A 205 -9.87 1.25 -20.32
CA GLU A 205 -10.12 1.13 -21.76
C GLU A 205 -10.65 -0.25 -22.15
N GLY A 206 -10.65 -1.22 -21.23
CA GLY A 206 -11.07 -2.60 -21.46
C GLY A 206 -12.55 -2.73 -21.82
N GLU A 207 -12.82 -3.53 -22.86
CA GLU A 207 -14.18 -3.90 -23.29
C GLU A 207 -14.82 -4.98 -22.40
N ASP A 208 -14.01 -5.68 -21.60
CA ASP A 208 -14.44 -6.74 -20.68
C ASP A 208 -15.20 -6.19 -19.45
N GLU A 209 -15.75 -7.11 -18.65
CA GLU A 209 -16.38 -6.80 -17.37
C GLU A 209 -15.43 -5.94 -16.53
N ALA A 210 -16.00 -4.95 -15.84
CA ALA A 210 -15.21 -3.94 -15.15
C ALA A 210 -14.46 -4.59 -13.98
N GLU A 211 -13.16 -4.83 -14.14
CA GLU A 211 -12.32 -5.47 -13.12
C GLU A 211 -11.15 -4.57 -12.73
N TYR A 212 -10.78 -4.58 -11.46
CA TYR A 212 -9.55 -3.96 -10.99
C TYR A 212 -8.37 -4.92 -11.13
N GLU A 213 -7.20 -4.38 -11.47
CA GLU A 213 -5.94 -5.09 -11.23
C GLU A 213 -5.67 -5.14 -9.72
N VAL A 214 -5.27 -6.29 -9.21
CA VAL A 214 -4.93 -6.51 -7.81
C VAL A 214 -3.43 -6.75 -7.70
N VAL A 215 -2.75 -5.94 -6.90
CA VAL A 215 -1.34 -6.14 -6.56
C VAL A 215 -1.23 -6.58 -5.11
N PHE A 216 -0.82 -7.83 -4.92
CA PHE A 216 -0.44 -8.37 -3.61
C PHE A 216 0.99 -7.93 -3.30
N LEU A 217 1.15 -7.17 -2.22
CA LEU A 217 2.42 -6.56 -1.86
C LEU A 217 3.04 -7.27 -0.66
N ASP A 218 4.36 -7.36 -0.61
CA ASP A 218 5.07 -7.73 0.61
C ASP A 218 5.18 -6.54 1.59
N GLY A 219 5.75 -6.79 2.76
CA GLY A 219 5.96 -5.75 3.78
C GLY A 219 6.83 -4.57 3.34
N TYR A 220 7.58 -4.68 2.23
CA TYR A 220 8.46 -3.64 1.68
C TYR A 220 7.87 -2.94 0.44
N GLY A 221 6.72 -3.41 -0.05
CA GLY A 221 6.00 -2.83 -1.18
C GLY A 221 6.43 -3.43 -2.50
N ASN A 222 7.11 -4.57 -2.48
CA ASN A 222 7.38 -5.33 -3.68
C ASN A 222 6.14 -6.16 -4.04
N PRO A 223 5.78 -6.24 -5.32
CA PRO A 223 4.76 -7.19 -5.77
C PRO A 223 5.19 -8.62 -5.48
N VAL A 224 4.28 -9.38 -4.88
CA VAL A 224 4.36 -10.84 -4.69
C VAL A 224 3.56 -11.54 -5.78
N ARG A 225 2.37 -11.01 -6.08
CA ARG A 225 1.43 -11.59 -7.04
C ARG A 225 0.54 -10.52 -7.66
N TYR A 226 0.11 -10.76 -8.90
CA TYR A 226 -0.88 -9.97 -9.62
C TYR A 226 -2.14 -10.80 -9.86
N SER A 227 -3.30 -10.17 -9.87
CA SER A 227 -4.57 -10.78 -10.27
C SER A 227 -5.49 -9.71 -10.85
N SER A 228 -6.67 -10.10 -11.30
CA SER A 228 -7.82 -9.21 -11.47
C SER A 228 -8.93 -9.57 -10.47
N VAL A 229 -9.85 -8.62 -10.24
CA VAL A 229 -11.05 -8.83 -9.44
C VAL A 229 -12.19 -7.92 -9.91
N GLY A 230 -13.39 -8.48 -10.05
CA GLY A 230 -14.60 -7.69 -10.27
C GLY A 230 -15.13 -7.05 -8.96
N PRO A 231 -15.94 -5.99 -9.04
CA PRO A 231 -16.59 -5.35 -7.89
C PRO A 231 -17.30 -6.32 -6.95
N ASP A 232 -18.00 -7.33 -7.48
CA ASP A 232 -18.73 -8.33 -6.71
C ASP A 232 -17.83 -9.21 -5.83
N ASP A 233 -16.57 -9.40 -6.23
CA ASP A 233 -15.61 -10.25 -5.53
C ASP A 233 -14.70 -9.48 -4.56
N MET A 234 -14.80 -8.15 -4.53
CA MET A 234 -13.99 -7.31 -3.65
C MET A 234 -14.21 -7.63 -2.17
N MET A 235 -15.44 -7.98 -1.77
CA MET A 235 -15.72 -8.41 -0.39
C MET A 235 -14.89 -9.64 0.02
N TYR A 236 -14.58 -10.56 -0.91
CA TYR A 236 -13.79 -11.74 -0.61
C TYR A 236 -12.29 -11.42 -0.49
N LEU A 237 -11.80 -10.41 -1.20
CA LEU A 237 -10.44 -9.90 -0.99
C LEU A 237 -10.25 -9.32 0.41
N ARG A 238 -11.27 -8.63 0.94
CA ARG A 238 -11.24 -8.05 2.31
C ARG A 238 -11.11 -9.12 3.39
N MET A 239 -11.62 -10.33 3.14
CA MET A 239 -11.56 -11.43 4.10
C MET A 239 -10.17 -12.12 4.15
N ALA A 240 -9.24 -11.73 3.27
CA ALA A 240 -7.92 -12.30 3.04
C ALA A 240 -7.92 -13.83 2.79
N PRO A 241 -6.98 -14.37 1.98
CA PRO A 241 -6.79 -15.81 2.01
C PRO A 241 -6.34 -16.17 3.44
N GLN A 242 -6.85 -17.26 4.02
CA GLN A 242 -6.24 -17.87 5.20
C GLN A 242 -5.42 -19.07 4.74
N ARG A 243 -4.24 -19.30 5.34
CA ARG A 243 -3.46 -20.53 5.10
C ARG A 243 -4.36 -21.76 5.27
N GLY A 244 -4.53 -22.55 4.21
CA GLY A 244 -5.36 -23.76 4.21
C GLY A 244 -6.84 -23.56 3.87
N MET A 245 -7.31 -22.34 3.57
CA MET A 245 -8.58 -22.17 2.87
C MET A 245 -8.44 -22.57 1.40
N GLN A 246 -9.54 -22.99 0.77
CA GLN A 246 -9.60 -23.02 -0.69
C GLN A 246 -9.23 -21.63 -1.18
N LEU A 247 -8.10 -21.53 -1.87
CA LEU A 247 -7.66 -20.29 -2.46
C LEU A 247 -8.77 -19.82 -3.39
N SER A 248 -9.26 -18.61 -3.16
CA SER A 248 -10.12 -17.91 -4.09
C SER A 248 -9.50 -17.93 -5.49
N GLN A 249 -10.33 -17.94 -6.54
CA GLN A 249 -9.84 -18.02 -7.92
C GLN A 249 -8.79 -16.95 -8.22
N TRP A 250 -9.00 -15.71 -7.78
CA TRP A 250 -8.02 -14.62 -7.92
C TRP A 250 -6.64 -14.93 -7.29
N TRP A 251 -6.57 -15.67 -6.18
CA TRP A 251 -5.28 -16.09 -5.66
C TRP A 251 -4.75 -17.31 -6.40
N ALA A 252 -5.58 -18.30 -6.72
CA ALA A 252 -5.10 -19.50 -7.40
C ALA A 252 -4.58 -19.20 -8.81
N ASP A 253 -5.29 -18.35 -9.54
CA ASP A 253 -5.07 -18.01 -10.95
C ASP A 253 -4.16 -16.79 -11.14
N GLY A 254 -3.86 -16.04 -10.07
CA GLY A 254 -2.99 -14.88 -10.12
C GLY A 254 -1.57 -15.20 -10.61
N GLU A 255 -0.90 -14.23 -11.22
CA GLU A 255 0.47 -14.36 -11.73
C GLU A 255 1.50 -14.02 -10.64
N VAL A 256 2.45 -14.91 -10.39
CA VAL A 256 3.55 -14.64 -9.44
C VAL A 256 4.45 -13.55 -10.01
N ALA A 257 4.76 -12.54 -9.21
CA ALA A 257 5.65 -11.47 -9.66
C ALA A 257 7.09 -11.98 -9.82
N GLU A 258 7.79 -11.51 -10.87
CA GLU A 258 9.16 -11.91 -11.24
C GLU A 258 10.14 -12.03 -10.03
N PRO A 259 10.19 -11.10 -9.05
CA PRO A 259 11.10 -11.24 -7.91
C PRO A 259 10.82 -12.48 -7.05
N TYR A 260 9.55 -12.90 -6.98
CA TYR A 260 9.05 -14.02 -6.18
C TYR A 260 8.93 -15.32 -6.99
N GLU A 261 9.25 -15.34 -8.28
CA GLU A 261 9.42 -16.60 -9.02
C GLU A 261 10.56 -17.44 -8.42
N ALA A 262 10.57 -18.74 -8.66
CA ALA A 262 11.53 -19.67 -8.03
C ALA A 262 13.00 -19.31 -8.31
N ASP A 263 13.27 -18.82 -9.51
CA ASP A 263 14.56 -18.30 -9.94
C ASP A 263 14.67 -16.78 -9.82
N GLY A 264 13.64 -16.08 -9.35
CA GLY A 264 13.63 -14.66 -9.02
C GLY A 264 14.55 -14.28 -7.84
N GLU A 265 14.82 -12.99 -7.66
CA GLU A 265 15.73 -12.52 -6.60
C GLU A 265 15.31 -12.95 -5.20
N MET A 266 14.03 -12.73 -4.85
CA MET A 266 13.46 -13.11 -3.56
C MET A 266 13.24 -14.63 -3.49
N GLY A 267 12.71 -15.26 -4.54
CA GLY A 267 12.46 -16.70 -4.54
C GLY A 267 13.73 -17.53 -4.30
N ARG A 268 14.85 -17.15 -4.92
CA ARG A 268 16.16 -17.80 -4.67
C ARG A 268 16.63 -17.72 -3.22
N VAL A 269 16.20 -16.71 -2.46
CA VAL A 269 16.54 -16.55 -1.04
C VAL A 269 15.53 -17.26 -0.16
N LEU A 270 14.24 -17.07 -0.45
CA LEU A 270 13.15 -17.49 0.41
C LEU A 270 12.87 -18.98 0.28
N TYR A 271 12.87 -19.55 -0.93
CA TYR A 271 12.47 -20.95 -1.17
C TYR A 271 13.59 -21.97 -0.96
N ARG A 272 14.84 -21.53 -0.84
CA ARG A 272 15.94 -22.45 -0.54
C ARG A 272 15.73 -23.10 0.82
N ALA A 273 15.63 -24.42 0.83
CA ALA A 273 15.71 -25.20 2.05
C ALA A 273 17.01 -24.85 2.78
N ALA A 274 16.95 -24.65 4.10
CA ALA A 274 18.15 -24.62 4.91
C ALA A 274 18.86 -25.96 4.67
N LYS A 275 20.08 -25.92 4.10
CA LYS A 275 20.91 -27.13 4.04
C LYS A 275 21.11 -27.59 5.47
N SER A 276 20.49 -28.72 5.82
CA SER A 276 20.71 -29.45 7.06
C SER A 276 22.16 -29.87 7.19
#